data_AF-A0A2G7GS87-F1
#
_entry.id   AF-A0A2G7GS87-F1
#
_cell.length_a   1.000
_cell.length_b   1.000
_cell.length_c   1.000
_cell.angle_alpha   90.00
_cell.angle_beta   90.00
_cell.angle_gamma   90.00
#
_symmetry.space_group_name_H-M   'P 1'
#
loop_
_entity.id
_entity.type
_entity.pdbx_description
1 polymer ?
#
loop_
_entity_poly.entity_id
_entity_poly.type
_entity_poly.pdbx_seq_one_letter_code
_entity_poly.pdbx_strand_id
1 'polypeptide(L)'
;MVLNKSSEPALNIKKNIKVDAQSQVKFKYSWLSNKKNALSFKVQETETVQQIIRNPLLLTLLRLVFEETGEIPPSRVQLYDAGLKIFLRQWDHTKDVGDETYKKMTLNQKEGLLSYVAWMSYVDGEHFIKQQQLEQYITKYIQKISINKIQPEFAIRQSKQILQSIQVQHSLFSEWTPGIYAFSVLSFHEYFAAKAIVEGYTFKEIEQTLKYLVDQLTESRWYQIGILVAAMLPNADYLLILIKQKIDVFIKEKLTLQPFLKWLEQKSFSVNNVYNPAAFRAFCIECILEIEAEISCNLDNSLSTDLAANSTQLNNIASELQKCRFSDSQKLVLQQYYELSRVLFEGMENAGNLTDSIQEELKQTLFLSAEFSSVLEVSA
;
A
#
# COMPACT_ATOMS: atom_id res chain seq x y z
N MET A 1 36.88 48.30 8.71
CA MET A 1 36.34 47.43 9.77
C MET A 1 34.82 47.58 9.76
N VAL A 2 34.08 46.49 9.92
CA VAL A 2 32.62 46.31 9.74
C VAL A 2 32.19 45.97 8.31
N LEU A 3 32.33 44.68 8.00
CA LEU A 3 31.43 43.90 7.16
C LEU A 3 30.12 43.70 7.93
N ASN A 4 28.94 43.91 7.33
CA ASN A 4 27.75 43.15 7.71
C ASN A 4 26.62 43.17 6.67
N LYS A 5 26.42 41.98 6.08
CA LYS A 5 25.16 41.28 5.82
C LYS A 5 24.10 41.96 4.94
N SER A 6 24.22 41.69 3.64
CA SER A 6 23.07 41.54 2.75
C SER A 6 22.30 40.26 3.10
N SER A 7 21.02 40.43 3.43
CA SER A 7 20.05 39.38 3.68
C SER A 7 19.62 38.70 2.37
N GLU A 8 20.06 37.47 2.14
CA GLU A 8 19.43 36.56 1.19
C GLU A 8 18.24 35.85 1.86
N PRO A 9 17.09 35.70 1.19
CA PRO A 9 15.97 34.95 1.73
C PRO A 9 16.30 33.46 1.71
N ALA A 10 16.34 32.85 2.89
CA ALA A 10 16.39 31.40 3.03
C ALA A 10 15.19 30.78 2.31
N LEU A 11 15.44 30.13 1.17
CA LEU A 11 14.46 29.28 0.49
C LEU A 11 14.07 28.15 1.45
N ASN A 12 12.90 28.31 2.06
CA ASN A 12 12.32 27.33 2.97
C ASN A 12 11.70 26.19 2.13
N ILE A 13 12.54 25.23 1.74
CA ILE A 13 12.21 24.08 0.86
C ILE A 13 11.13 23.16 1.47
N LYS A 14 10.78 23.32 2.75
CA LYS A 14 9.82 22.43 3.44
C LYS A 14 8.34 22.71 3.16
N LYS A 15 7.96 23.79 2.47
CA LYS A 15 6.54 24.22 2.42
C LYS A 15 5.76 24.01 1.11
N ASN A 16 6.35 23.48 0.04
CA ASN A 16 5.68 23.47 -1.27
C ASN A 16 5.66 22.13 -2.04
N ILE A 17 5.79 20.99 -1.36
CA ILE A 17 5.45 19.71 -2.00
C ILE A 17 4.10 19.24 -1.43
N LYS A 18 3.02 19.86 -1.91
CA LYS A 18 1.73 19.16 -1.96
C LYS A 18 1.94 18.04 -2.96
N VAL A 19 2.12 16.81 -2.45
CA VAL A 19 2.20 15.59 -3.24
C VAL A 19 0.81 15.38 -3.82
N ASP A 20 0.58 16.01 -4.97
CA ASP A 20 -0.61 15.80 -5.77
C ASP A 20 -0.43 14.48 -6.50
N ALA A 21 -1.32 13.52 -6.22
CA ALA A 21 -1.30 12.13 -6.69
C ALA A 21 -1.46 11.99 -8.23
N GLN A 22 -1.38 13.09 -8.98
CA GLN A 22 -1.51 13.12 -10.44
C GLN A 22 -0.36 13.86 -11.15
N SER A 23 0.67 14.31 -10.43
CA SER A 23 1.77 15.10 -11.02
C SER A 23 3.12 14.36 -11.10
N GLN A 24 3.14 13.04 -11.24
CA GLN A 24 4.31 12.32 -11.79
C GLN A 24 4.34 12.48 -13.32
N VAL A 25 4.53 13.71 -13.78
CA VAL A 25 4.62 14.06 -15.21
C VAL A 25 6.06 13.84 -15.72
N LYS A 26 6.15 13.15 -16.86
CA LYS A 26 7.30 12.99 -17.78
C LYS A 26 8.40 11.98 -17.38
N PHE A 27 8.03 10.71 -17.20
CA PHE A 27 8.83 9.65 -17.82
C PHE A 27 8.12 9.21 -19.09
N LYS A 28 8.66 9.68 -20.22
CA LYS A 28 8.30 9.22 -21.56
C LYS A 28 8.57 7.72 -21.56
N TYR A 29 7.50 6.95 -21.40
CA TYR A 29 7.49 5.50 -21.34
C TYR A 29 8.22 4.87 -22.54
N SER A 30 9.54 4.73 -22.46
CA SER A 30 10.34 4.05 -23.48
C SER A 30 9.98 2.56 -23.57
N TRP A 31 9.37 2.02 -22.52
CA TRP A 31 8.82 0.67 -22.48
C TRP A 31 7.37 0.56 -22.99
N LEU A 32 6.60 1.66 -23.08
CA LEU A 32 5.29 1.66 -23.79
C LEU A 32 5.45 1.71 -25.31
N SER A 33 6.62 2.09 -25.84
CA SER A 33 6.79 2.29 -27.29
C SER A 33 6.81 1.00 -28.12
N ASN A 34 6.83 -0.19 -27.50
CA ASN A 34 6.82 -1.43 -28.27
C ASN A 34 5.52 -2.23 -28.10
N LYS A 35 4.83 -2.31 -29.24
CA LYS A 35 3.69 -3.16 -29.61
C LYS A 35 2.33 -2.67 -29.13
N LYS A 36 1.49 -2.31 -30.10
CA LYS A 36 0.02 -2.31 -30.00
C LYS A 36 -0.45 -3.71 -30.37
N ASN A 37 -0.58 -4.62 -29.41
CA ASN A 37 -1.43 -5.79 -29.59
C ASN A 37 -2.49 -5.72 -28.49
N ALA A 38 -3.76 -5.73 -28.91
CA ALA A 38 -4.89 -5.73 -27.98
C ALA A 38 -4.77 -6.97 -27.08
N LEU A 39 -4.96 -6.81 -25.77
CA LEU A 39 -5.35 -7.91 -24.89
C LEU A 39 -6.59 -8.54 -25.52
N SER A 40 -6.42 -9.64 -26.26
CA SER A 40 -7.49 -10.23 -27.05
C SER A 40 -8.55 -10.78 -26.11
N PHE A 41 -9.69 -10.11 -25.98
CA PHE A 41 -11.09 -10.51 -25.63
C PHE A 41 -11.38 -11.81 -24.82
N LYS A 42 -10.40 -12.43 -24.17
CA LYS A 42 -10.48 -13.66 -23.39
C LYS A 42 -10.09 -13.45 -21.93
N VAL A 43 -10.03 -12.20 -21.50
CA VAL A 43 -10.08 -11.89 -20.08
C VAL A 43 -11.51 -12.20 -19.66
N GLN A 44 -11.75 -13.38 -19.08
CA GLN A 44 -12.94 -13.54 -18.24
C GLN A 44 -12.85 -12.42 -17.21
N GLU A 45 -13.85 -11.54 -17.20
CA GLU A 45 -13.95 -10.41 -16.28
C GLU A 45 -14.08 -10.92 -14.85
N THR A 46 -12.96 -11.35 -14.26
CA THR A 46 -12.89 -11.58 -12.83
C THR A 46 -12.78 -10.22 -12.13
N GLU A 47 -13.34 -10.14 -10.93
CA GLU A 47 -13.34 -8.95 -10.10
C GLU A 47 -11.91 -8.40 -9.88
N THR A 48 -10.93 -9.30 -9.69
CA THR A 48 -9.50 -8.98 -9.62
C THR A 48 -9.02 -8.23 -10.87
N VAL A 49 -9.42 -8.67 -12.06
CA VAL A 49 -8.97 -8.04 -13.30
C VAL A 49 -9.62 -6.66 -13.46
N GLN A 50 -10.87 -6.47 -13.04
CA GLN A 50 -11.48 -5.14 -13.04
C GLN A 50 -10.75 -4.16 -12.10
N GLN A 51 -10.36 -4.61 -10.90
CA GLN A 51 -9.57 -3.79 -9.96
C GLN A 51 -8.18 -3.43 -10.53
N ILE A 52 -7.52 -4.38 -11.21
CA ILE A 52 -6.21 -4.19 -11.85
C ILE A 52 -6.30 -3.24 -13.06
N ILE A 53 -7.33 -3.35 -13.89
CA ILE A 53 -7.47 -2.56 -15.14
C ILE A 53 -7.68 -1.06 -14.87
N ARG A 54 -8.29 -0.69 -13.73
CA ARG A 54 -8.52 0.72 -13.37
C ARG A 54 -7.23 1.53 -13.16
N ASN A 55 -6.08 0.86 -12.98
CA ASN A 55 -4.78 1.51 -12.84
C ASN A 55 -3.91 1.29 -14.11
N PRO A 56 -3.60 2.35 -14.89
CA PRO A 56 -2.82 2.22 -16.13
C PRO A 56 -1.46 1.54 -15.97
N LEU A 57 -0.80 1.71 -14.83
CA LEU A 57 0.47 1.03 -14.53
C LEU A 57 0.25 -0.48 -14.39
N LEU A 58 -0.76 -0.87 -13.61
CA LEU A 58 -1.10 -2.27 -13.40
C LEU A 58 -1.56 -2.95 -14.69
N LEU A 59 -2.33 -2.26 -15.53
CA LEU A 59 -2.70 -2.76 -16.85
C LEU A 59 -1.47 -3.06 -17.72
N THR A 60 -0.48 -2.16 -17.68
CA THR A 60 0.72 -2.36 -18.49
C THR A 60 1.59 -3.48 -17.92
N LEU A 61 1.67 -3.62 -16.59
CA LEU A 61 2.33 -4.75 -15.94
C LEU A 61 1.62 -6.08 -16.24
N LEU A 62 0.28 -6.09 -16.21
CA LEU A 62 -0.53 -7.25 -16.55
C LEU A 62 -0.27 -7.69 -17.97
N ARG A 63 -0.22 -6.73 -18.89
CA ARG A 63 0.11 -7.00 -20.28
C ARG A 63 1.51 -7.60 -20.44
N LEU A 64 2.52 -7.05 -19.75
CA LEU A 64 3.87 -7.60 -19.76
C LEU A 64 3.89 -9.04 -19.25
N VAL A 65 3.25 -9.31 -18.11
CA VAL A 65 3.19 -10.66 -17.53
C VAL A 65 2.49 -11.61 -18.49
N PHE A 66 1.34 -11.23 -19.02
CA PHE A 66 0.58 -12.06 -19.95
C PHE A 66 1.36 -12.34 -21.25
N GLU A 67 2.09 -11.36 -21.79
CA GLU A 67 2.91 -11.55 -22.99
C GLU A 67 4.09 -12.52 -22.76
N GLU A 68 4.64 -12.57 -21.54
CA GLU A 68 5.78 -13.43 -21.19
C GLU A 68 5.36 -14.82 -20.68
N THR A 69 4.26 -14.93 -19.95
CA THR A 69 3.83 -16.18 -19.28
C THR A 69 2.59 -16.82 -19.89
N GLY A 70 1.76 -16.06 -20.60
CA GLY A 70 0.45 -16.49 -21.08
C GLY A 70 -0.64 -16.57 -19.99
N GLU A 71 -0.33 -16.16 -18.76
CA GLU A 71 -1.22 -16.27 -17.60
C GLU A 71 -1.64 -14.89 -17.07
N ILE A 72 -2.85 -14.82 -16.50
CA ILE A 72 -3.35 -13.65 -15.79
C ILE A 72 -3.18 -13.92 -14.29
N PRO A 73 -2.35 -13.15 -13.57
CA PRO A 73 -2.18 -13.32 -12.15
C PRO A 73 -3.50 -13.11 -11.39
N PRO A 74 -3.86 -14.01 -10.45
CA PRO A 74 -5.13 -13.96 -9.72
C PRO A 74 -5.18 -12.87 -8.64
N SER A 75 -4.06 -12.20 -8.33
CA SER A 75 -4.02 -11.09 -7.38
C SER A 75 -3.01 -10.01 -7.78
N ARG A 76 -3.19 -8.81 -7.24
CA ARG A 76 -2.28 -7.67 -7.46
C ARG A 76 -0.86 -7.96 -6.97
N VAL A 77 -0.70 -8.69 -5.86
CA VAL A 77 0.61 -9.10 -5.33
C VAL A 77 1.32 -10.05 -6.29
N GLN A 78 0.61 -11.05 -6.83
CA GLN A 78 1.19 -11.98 -7.80
C GLN A 78 1.52 -11.29 -9.12
N LEU A 79 0.72 -10.30 -9.52
CA LEU A 79 1.01 -9.46 -10.67
C LEU A 79 2.31 -8.66 -10.48
N TYR A 80 2.49 -8.03 -9.32
CA TYR A 80 3.74 -7.36 -9.00
C TYR A 80 4.93 -8.32 -8.97
N ASP A 81 4.81 -9.46 -8.29
CA ASP A 81 5.88 -10.46 -8.19
C ASP A 81 6.32 -10.97 -9.58
N ALA A 82 5.36 -11.38 -10.42
CA ALA A 82 5.65 -11.88 -11.76
C ALA A 82 6.28 -10.79 -12.65
N GLY A 83 5.69 -9.59 -12.68
CA GLY A 83 6.15 -8.50 -13.53
C GLY A 83 7.53 -7.97 -13.13
N LEU A 84 7.82 -7.85 -11.84
CA LEU A 84 9.12 -7.42 -11.33
C LEU A 84 10.21 -8.46 -11.62
N LYS A 85 9.90 -9.76 -11.50
CA LYS A 85 10.83 -10.84 -11.88
C LYS A 85 11.16 -10.82 -13.36
N ILE A 86 10.20 -10.51 -14.23
CA ILE A 86 10.43 -10.31 -15.67
C ILE A 86 11.40 -9.14 -15.88
N PHE A 87 11.17 -7.99 -15.26
CA PHE A 87 12.05 -6.83 -15.40
C PHE A 87 13.49 -7.11 -14.93
N LEU A 88 13.65 -7.83 -13.82
CA LEU A 88 14.96 -8.19 -13.30
C LEU A 88 15.69 -9.20 -14.21
N ARG A 89 14.97 -10.16 -14.82
CA ARG A 89 15.56 -11.14 -15.77
C ARG A 89 15.92 -10.50 -17.10
N GLN A 90 15.05 -9.66 -17.67
CA GLN A 90 15.32 -8.95 -18.91
C GLN A 90 16.59 -8.10 -18.82
N TRP A 91 16.86 -7.56 -17.62
CA TRP A 91 18.09 -6.84 -17.37
C TRP A 91 19.35 -7.74 -17.44
N ASP A 92 19.31 -8.96 -16.93
CA ASP A 92 20.45 -9.91 -17.04
C ASP A 92 20.85 -10.23 -18.48
N HIS A 93 19.91 -10.08 -19.43
CA HIS A 93 20.15 -10.30 -20.85
C HIS A 93 20.65 -9.08 -21.62
N THR A 94 20.60 -7.88 -21.03
CA THR A 94 21.17 -6.70 -21.68
C THR A 94 22.70 -6.79 -21.69
N LYS A 95 23.29 -6.67 -22.88
CA LYS A 95 24.75 -6.73 -23.12
C LYS A 95 25.52 -5.55 -22.52
N ASP A 96 24.86 -4.69 -21.74
CA ASP A 96 25.41 -3.45 -21.26
C ASP A 96 26.37 -3.64 -20.08
N VAL A 97 27.13 -2.56 -19.85
CA VAL A 97 28.29 -2.36 -19.00
C VAL A 97 27.97 -2.48 -17.49
N GLY A 98 27.23 -3.49 -17.08
CA GLY A 98 26.99 -3.84 -15.69
C GLY A 98 28.21 -4.52 -15.07
N ASP A 99 28.56 -4.12 -13.85
CA ASP A 99 29.63 -4.72 -13.06
C ASP A 99 29.38 -6.22 -12.84
N GLU A 100 30.44 -7.04 -12.89
CA GLU A 100 30.34 -8.48 -12.61
C GLU A 100 29.69 -8.77 -11.25
N THR A 101 29.87 -7.88 -10.27
CA THR A 101 29.35 -8.03 -8.91
C THR A 101 27.82 -8.09 -8.90
N TYR A 102 27.16 -7.17 -9.63
CA TYR A 102 25.70 -7.17 -9.70
C TYR A 102 25.17 -8.33 -10.56
N LYS A 103 25.85 -8.65 -11.67
CA LYS A 103 25.51 -9.80 -12.52
C LYS A 103 25.61 -11.15 -11.80
N LYS A 104 26.49 -11.25 -10.81
CA LYS A 104 26.63 -12.44 -9.95
C LYS A 104 25.55 -12.55 -8.87
N MET A 105 24.78 -11.48 -8.60
CA MET A 105 23.68 -11.56 -7.65
C MET A 105 22.56 -12.43 -8.20
N THR A 106 22.05 -13.32 -7.35
CA THR A 106 20.85 -14.09 -7.69
C THR A 106 19.63 -13.17 -7.78
N LEU A 107 18.58 -13.61 -8.48
CA LEU A 107 17.32 -12.86 -8.56
C LEU A 107 16.79 -12.46 -7.17
N ASN A 108 16.83 -13.38 -6.21
CA ASN A 108 16.39 -13.14 -4.84
C ASN A 108 17.26 -12.09 -4.12
N GLN A 109 18.56 -12.06 -4.37
CA GLN A 109 19.45 -11.02 -3.80
C GLN A 109 19.15 -9.64 -4.40
N LYS A 110 18.79 -9.57 -5.68
CA LYS A 110 18.40 -8.32 -6.34
C LYS A 110 17.06 -7.82 -5.81
N GLU A 111 16.08 -8.70 -5.68
CA GLU A 111 14.79 -8.39 -5.06
C GLU A 111 14.98 -7.94 -3.61
N GLY A 112 15.75 -8.67 -2.82
CA GLY A 112 16.03 -8.31 -1.43
C GLY A 112 16.74 -6.95 -1.30
N LEU A 113 17.64 -6.61 -2.23
CA LEU A 113 18.28 -5.30 -2.26
C LEU A 113 17.25 -4.19 -2.48
N LEU A 114 16.37 -4.34 -3.48
CA LEU A 114 15.32 -3.37 -3.78
C LEU A 114 14.31 -3.27 -2.64
N SER A 115 13.92 -4.39 -2.03
CA SER A 115 13.09 -4.44 -0.81
C SER A 115 13.74 -3.66 0.33
N TYR A 116 15.03 -3.90 0.60
CA TYR A 116 15.75 -3.20 1.67
C TYR A 116 15.83 -1.69 1.41
N VAL A 117 16.18 -1.27 0.20
CA VAL A 117 16.23 0.15 -0.19
C VAL A 117 14.84 0.79 -0.08
N ALA A 118 13.80 0.10 -0.55
CA ALA A 118 12.41 0.54 -0.45
C ALA A 118 12.02 0.80 0.99
N TRP A 119 12.20 -0.17 1.88
CA TRP A 119 11.88 -0.02 3.30
C TRP A 119 12.61 1.16 3.95
N MET A 120 13.93 1.22 3.80
CA MET A 120 14.74 2.24 4.46
C MET A 120 14.33 3.66 4.04
N SER A 121 14.12 3.86 2.73
CA SER A 121 13.68 5.16 2.21
C SER A 121 12.23 5.49 2.56
N TYR A 122 11.34 4.49 2.58
CA TYR A 122 9.94 4.69 2.91
C TYR A 122 9.75 5.10 4.37
N VAL A 123 10.45 4.46 5.31
CA VAL A 123 10.43 4.82 6.74
C VAL A 123 10.86 6.28 6.94
N ASP A 124 11.92 6.70 6.26
CA ASP A 124 12.46 8.07 6.33
C ASP A 124 11.54 9.11 5.64
N GLY A 125 10.47 8.67 4.97
CA GLY A 125 9.55 9.52 4.20
C GLY A 125 10.17 10.06 2.90
N GLU A 126 11.27 9.46 2.45
CA GLU A 126 12.05 9.90 1.31
C GLU A 126 11.67 9.08 0.05
N HIS A 127 10.99 9.72 -0.90
CA HIS A 127 10.78 9.15 -2.24
C HIS A 127 12.00 9.34 -3.15
N PHE A 128 12.83 10.34 -2.81
CA PHE A 128 14.02 10.74 -3.54
C PHE A 128 15.24 10.56 -2.64
N ILE A 129 16.11 9.65 -3.02
CA ILE A 129 17.25 9.20 -2.22
C ILE A 129 18.52 9.80 -2.81
N LYS A 130 19.30 10.49 -1.98
CA LYS A 130 20.62 11.00 -2.41
C LYS A 130 21.58 9.83 -2.63
N GLN A 131 22.47 9.94 -3.62
CA GLN A 131 23.47 8.92 -3.94
C GLN A 131 24.20 8.38 -2.70
N GLN A 132 24.73 9.27 -1.86
CA GLN A 132 25.47 8.87 -0.66
C GLN A 132 24.62 8.03 0.30
N GLN A 133 23.35 8.38 0.45
CA GLN A 133 22.41 7.64 1.31
C GLN A 133 22.09 6.27 0.70
N LEU A 134 21.87 6.23 -0.60
CA LEU A 134 21.62 4.99 -1.33
C LEU A 134 22.81 4.03 -1.27
N GLU A 135 24.03 4.53 -1.47
CA GLU A 135 25.26 3.74 -1.30
C GLU A 135 25.36 3.16 0.12
N GLN A 136 24.94 3.90 1.15
CA GLN A 136 24.88 3.38 2.53
C GLN A 136 23.84 2.27 2.69
N TYR A 137 22.65 2.42 2.12
CA TYR A 137 21.63 1.37 2.15
C TYR A 137 22.13 0.10 1.43
N ILE A 138 22.71 0.23 0.24
CA ILE A 138 23.29 -0.90 -0.51
C ILE A 138 24.41 -1.56 0.31
N THR A 139 25.30 -0.77 0.92
CA THR A 139 26.40 -1.29 1.76
C THR A 139 25.86 -2.11 2.94
N LYS A 140 24.85 -1.60 3.65
CA LYS A 140 24.20 -2.31 4.77
C LYS A 140 23.53 -3.60 4.31
N TYR A 141 22.86 -3.58 3.15
CA TYR A 141 22.25 -4.77 2.58
C TYR A 141 23.28 -5.87 2.29
N ILE A 142 24.37 -5.52 1.57
CA ILE A 142 25.47 -6.46 1.28
C ILE A 142 26.00 -7.08 2.57
N GLN A 143 26.26 -6.26 3.59
CA GLN A 143 26.73 -6.73 4.89
C GLN A 143 25.74 -7.69 5.57
N LYS A 144 24.43 -7.44 5.44
CA LYS A 144 23.37 -8.27 6.02
C LYS A 144 23.27 -9.65 5.35
N ILE A 145 23.44 -9.73 4.03
CA ILE A 145 23.32 -11.00 3.28
C ILE A 145 24.62 -11.79 3.17
N SER A 146 25.75 -11.20 3.56
CA SER A 146 27.06 -11.84 3.45
C SER A 146 27.29 -12.83 4.60
N ILE A 147 27.52 -14.09 4.25
CA ILE A 147 27.80 -15.18 5.20
C ILE A 147 29.09 -14.90 6.00
N ASN A 148 30.09 -14.32 5.34
CA ASN A 148 31.36 -13.93 5.94
C ASN A 148 31.40 -12.43 6.20
N LYS A 149 32.04 -12.00 7.29
CA LYS A 149 32.30 -10.58 7.55
C LYS A 149 33.13 -9.99 6.39
N ILE A 150 32.49 -9.17 5.58
CA ILE A 150 33.15 -8.40 4.53
C ILE A 150 33.81 -7.18 5.17
N GLN A 151 35.04 -6.87 4.76
CA GLN A 151 35.73 -5.65 5.19
C GLN A 151 34.93 -4.41 4.74
N PRO A 152 34.73 -3.39 5.61
CA PRO A 152 33.89 -2.23 5.29
C PRO A 152 34.24 -1.55 3.97
N GLU A 153 35.54 -1.40 3.68
CA GLU A 153 36.01 -0.79 2.43
C GLU A 153 35.57 -1.55 1.18
N PHE A 154 35.54 -2.89 1.24
CA PHE A 154 35.12 -3.71 0.12
C PHE A 154 33.61 -3.61 -0.09
N ALA A 155 32.81 -3.58 0.98
CA ALA A 155 31.37 -3.38 0.89
C ALA A 155 31.02 -2.00 0.29
N ILE A 156 31.79 -0.95 0.62
CA ILE A 156 31.61 0.40 0.05
C ILE A 156 31.99 0.43 -1.45
N ARG A 157 33.04 -0.28 -1.86
CA ARG A 157 33.38 -0.36 -3.29
C ARG A 157 32.29 -1.11 -4.06
N GLN A 158 31.83 -2.24 -3.54
CA GLN A 158 30.75 -3.01 -4.15
C GLN A 158 29.44 -2.22 -4.22
N SER A 159 29.11 -1.42 -3.21
CA SER A 159 27.87 -0.64 -3.22
C SER A 159 27.85 0.40 -4.34
N LYS A 160 28.98 1.07 -4.60
CA LYS A 160 29.13 1.99 -5.75
C LYS A 160 28.98 1.28 -7.08
N GLN A 161 29.57 0.10 -7.23
CA GLN A 161 29.48 -0.73 -8.44
C GLN A 161 28.06 -1.22 -8.71
N ILE A 162 27.36 -1.64 -7.65
CA ILE A 162 25.95 -2.03 -7.71
C ILE A 162 25.09 -0.82 -8.09
N LEU A 163 25.33 0.35 -7.50
CA LEU A 163 24.59 1.56 -7.85
C LEU A 163 24.76 1.94 -9.32
N GLN A 164 25.98 1.88 -9.85
CA GLN A 164 26.25 2.09 -11.28
C GLN A 164 25.47 1.12 -12.16
N SER A 165 25.35 -0.13 -11.72
CA SER A 165 24.55 -1.12 -12.43
C SER A 165 23.06 -0.73 -12.39
N ILE A 166 22.54 -0.34 -11.23
CA ILE A 166 21.14 0.11 -11.07
C ILE A 166 20.86 1.37 -11.91
N GLN A 167 21.79 2.32 -12.03
CA GLN A 167 21.62 3.52 -12.86
C GLN A 167 21.28 3.23 -14.32
N VAL A 168 21.83 2.14 -14.86
CA VAL A 168 21.57 1.69 -16.25
C VAL A 168 20.15 1.09 -16.37
N GLN A 169 19.54 0.69 -15.25
CA GLN A 169 18.22 0.06 -15.20
C GLN A 169 17.08 1.09 -15.04
N HIS A 170 16.62 1.67 -16.14
CA HIS A 170 15.55 2.68 -16.10
C HIS A 170 14.12 2.16 -15.81
N SER A 171 13.90 0.85 -15.66
CA SER A 171 12.55 0.27 -15.53
C SER A 171 11.99 0.27 -14.11
N LEU A 172 12.84 0.06 -13.08
CA LEU A 172 12.39 -0.11 -11.69
C LEU A 172 12.85 1.01 -10.77
N PHE A 173 14.10 1.44 -10.91
CA PHE A 173 14.73 2.38 -9.99
C PHE A 173 15.80 3.16 -10.75
N SER A 174 15.66 4.48 -10.80
CA SER A 174 16.45 5.31 -11.71
C SER A 174 16.96 6.58 -11.07
N GLU A 175 18.05 7.12 -11.61
CA GLU A 175 18.51 8.47 -11.33
C GLU A 175 17.53 9.49 -11.93
N TRP A 176 16.86 10.25 -11.07
CA TRP A 176 15.85 11.24 -11.46
C TRP A 176 16.49 12.57 -11.90
N THR A 177 17.50 13.00 -11.15
CA THR A 177 18.40 14.12 -11.46
C THR A 177 19.79 13.76 -10.94
N PRO A 178 20.89 14.35 -11.42
CA PRO A 178 22.23 13.94 -11.00
C PRO A 178 22.39 13.82 -9.47
N GLY A 179 22.73 12.62 -9.01
CA GLY A 179 22.92 12.27 -7.60
C GLY A 179 21.64 12.02 -6.79
N ILE A 180 20.46 11.96 -7.42
CA ILE A 180 19.16 11.72 -6.76
C ILE A 180 18.42 10.59 -7.47
N TYR A 181 17.94 9.63 -6.69
CA TYR A 181 17.37 8.38 -7.16
C TYR A 181 15.97 8.15 -6.62
N ALA A 182 15.13 7.45 -7.37
CA ALA A 182 13.79 7.06 -6.94
C ALA A 182 13.33 5.78 -7.62
N PHE A 183 12.37 5.09 -7.02
CA PHE A 183 11.57 4.09 -7.74
C PHE A 183 10.84 4.76 -8.90
N SER A 184 10.73 4.06 -10.03
CA SER A 184 10.12 4.59 -11.25
C SER A 184 8.64 4.93 -11.06
N VAL A 185 7.97 4.24 -10.14
CA VAL A 185 6.58 4.43 -9.76
C VAL A 185 6.37 4.10 -8.29
N LEU A 186 5.47 4.82 -7.62
CA LEU A 186 5.19 4.67 -6.19
C LEU A 186 4.79 3.23 -5.81
N SER A 187 3.98 2.58 -6.65
CA SER A 187 3.52 1.23 -6.37
C SER A 187 4.64 0.18 -6.29
N PHE A 188 5.76 0.38 -7.00
CA PHE A 188 6.93 -0.49 -6.83
C PHE A 188 7.63 -0.21 -5.50
N HIS A 189 7.72 1.05 -5.09
CA HIS A 189 8.24 1.42 -3.77
C HIS A 189 7.43 0.77 -2.66
N GLU A 190 6.10 0.88 -2.72
CA GLU A 190 5.17 0.28 -1.74
C GLU A 190 5.25 -1.26 -1.73
N TYR A 191 5.29 -1.89 -2.90
CA TYR A 191 5.42 -3.34 -3.03
C TYR A 191 6.73 -3.85 -2.42
N PHE A 192 7.86 -3.24 -2.78
CA PHE A 192 9.16 -3.64 -2.25
C PHE A 192 9.27 -3.35 -0.74
N ALA A 193 8.67 -2.27 -0.25
CA ALA A 193 8.61 -1.98 1.19
C ALA A 193 7.76 -3.02 1.95
N ALA A 194 6.61 -3.44 1.40
CA ALA A 194 5.80 -4.52 1.96
C ALA A 194 6.55 -5.86 1.94
N LYS A 195 7.21 -6.19 0.83
CA LYS A 195 8.04 -7.41 0.70
C LYS A 195 9.19 -7.42 1.70
N ALA A 196 9.80 -6.26 1.99
CA ALA A 196 10.84 -6.14 2.99
C ALA A 196 10.39 -6.54 4.41
N ILE A 197 9.15 -6.19 4.77
CA ILE A 197 8.52 -6.57 6.05
C ILE A 197 8.38 -8.08 6.11
N VAL A 198 7.77 -8.69 5.10
CA VAL A 198 7.46 -10.12 5.06
C VAL A 198 8.72 -10.98 5.00
N GLU A 199 9.76 -10.54 4.29
CA GLU A 199 11.03 -11.27 4.15
C GLU A 199 12.04 -10.99 5.28
N GLY A 200 11.68 -10.21 6.30
CA GLY A 200 12.53 -9.98 7.48
C GLY A 200 13.73 -9.07 7.24
N TYR A 201 13.64 -8.16 6.27
CA TYR A 201 14.70 -7.19 6.00
C TYR A 201 14.72 -6.01 6.99
N THR A 202 13.69 -5.87 7.82
CA THR A 202 13.42 -4.76 8.73
C THR A 202 13.97 -5.01 10.15
N PHE A 203 13.10 -5.34 11.11
CA PHE A 203 13.42 -5.70 12.49
C PHE A 203 13.77 -7.19 12.60
N LYS A 204 14.25 -7.60 13.78
CA LYS A 204 14.63 -8.99 14.05
C LYS A 204 13.41 -9.92 14.14
N GLU A 205 12.29 -9.40 14.62
CA GLU A 205 11.04 -10.13 14.82
C GLU A 205 9.92 -9.53 13.97
N ILE A 206 9.15 -10.39 13.29
CA ILE A 206 8.06 -9.96 12.43
C ILE A 206 6.97 -9.23 13.22
N GLU A 207 6.64 -9.69 14.44
CA GLU A 207 5.64 -9.05 15.29
C GLU A 207 5.94 -7.58 15.58
N GLN A 208 7.19 -7.26 15.90
CA GLN A 208 7.62 -5.89 16.14
C GLN A 208 7.46 -5.03 14.88
N THR A 209 7.76 -5.62 13.72
CA THR A 209 7.59 -4.96 12.41
C THR A 209 6.11 -4.68 12.12
N LEU A 210 5.22 -5.66 12.39
CA LEU A 210 3.79 -5.52 12.16
C LEU A 210 3.17 -4.49 13.11
N LYS A 211 3.56 -4.48 14.39
CA LYS A 211 3.15 -3.42 15.34
C LYS A 211 3.58 -2.04 14.86
N TYR A 212 4.84 -1.90 14.42
CA TYR A 212 5.33 -0.65 13.86
C TYR A 212 4.51 -0.22 12.65
N LEU A 213 4.25 -1.13 11.69
CA LEU A 213 3.43 -0.85 10.51
C LEU A 213 2.04 -0.32 10.91
N VAL A 214 1.37 -1.00 11.86
CA VAL A 214 0.03 -0.62 12.33
C VAL A 214 0.01 0.75 12.98
N ASP A 215 1.07 1.12 13.71
CA ASP A 215 1.20 2.47 14.25
C ASP A 215 1.31 3.55 13.17
N GLN A 216 1.94 3.22 12.04
CA GLN A 216 2.08 4.12 10.91
C GLN A 216 0.79 4.27 10.07
N LEU A 217 -0.19 3.38 10.21
CA LEU A 217 -1.45 3.46 9.45
C LEU A 217 -2.29 4.70 9.77
N THR A 218 -1.92 5.54 10.73
CA THR A 218 -2.56 6.87 10.87
C THR A 218 -2.24 7.82 9.71
N GLU A 219 -1.20 7.53 8.93
CA GLU A 219 -0.80 8.27 7.74
C GLU A 219 -1.18 7.51 6.46
N SER A 220 -1.87 8.19 5.55
CA SER A 220 -2.46 7.56 4.35
C SER A 220 -1.45 6.88 3.42
N ARG A 221 -0.18 7.30 3.44
CA ARG A 221 0.88 6.67 2.65
C ARG A 221 1.03 5.18 2.99
N TRP A 222 0.88 4.81 4.26
CA TRP A 222 1.11 3.42 4.70
C TRP A 222 -0.03 2.45 4.39
N TYR A 223 -1.20 2.94 3.99
CA TYR A 223 -2.37 2.11 3.71
C TYR A 223 -2.07 0.99 2.72
N GLN A 224 -1.45 1.34 1.59
CA GLN A 224 -1.15 0.36 0.56
C GLN A 224 -0.14 -0.68 1.02
N ILE A 225 0.82 -0.31 1.89
CA ILE A 225 1.77 -1.26 2.49
C ILE A 225 1.02 -2.22 3.42
N GLY A 226 0.10 -1.73 4.25
CA GLY A 226 -0.74 -2.57 5.12
C GLY A 226 -1.49 -3.66 4.35
N ILE A 227 -2.14 -3.28 3.26
CA ILE A 227 -2.89 -4.19 2.38
C ILE A 227 -1.94 -5.20 1.70
N LEU A 228 -0.80 -4.73 1.17
CA LEU A 228 0.17 -5.61 0.50
C LEU A 228 0.81 -6.61 1.47
N VAL A 229 1.11 -6.20 2.71
CA VAL A 229 1.62 -7.11 3.73
C VAL A 229 0.59 -8.18 4.08
N ALA A 230 -0.68 -7.80 4.31
CA ALA A 230 -1.76 -8.77 4.56
C ALA A 230 -1.88 -9.81 3.42
N ALA A 231 -1.75 -9.35 2.17
CA ALA A 231 -1.80 -10.21 0.99
C ALA A 231 -0.57 -11.10 0.79
N MET A 232 0.59 -10.74 1.35
CA MET A 232 1.85 -11.48 1.23
C MET A 232 2.12 -12.44 2.39
N LEU A 233 1.52 -12.20 3.56
CA LEU A 233 1.73 -13.03 4.73
C LEU A 233 1.14 -14.44 4.51
N PRO A 234 1.82 -15.50 5.01
CA PRO A 234 1.26 -16.86 4.99
C PRO A 234 -0.04 -17.03 5.80
N ASN A 235 -0.26 -16.13 6.76
CA ASN A 235 -1.49 -15.98 7.55
C ASN A 235 -1.58 -14.49 7.97
N ALA A 236 -2.70 -13.85 7.68
CA ALA A 236 -2.91 -12.42 7.93
C ALA A 236 -3.58 -12.10 9.28
N ASP A 237 -3.98 -13.12 10.05
CA ASP A 237 -4.81 -12.99 11.25
C ASP A 237 -4.22 -11.95 12.22
N TYR A 238 -2.96 -12.12 12.60
CA TYR A 238 -2.29 -11.26 13.57
C TYR A 238 -2.26 -9.79 13.13
N LEU A 239 -1.93 -9.52 11.86
CA LEU A 239 -1.90 -8.16 11.32
C LEU A 239 -3.29 -7.54 11.33
N LEU A 240 -4.31 -8.25 10.83
CA LEU A 240 -5.66 -7.72 10.71
C LEU A 240 -6.30 -7.49 12.09
N ILE A 241 -5.99 -8.34 13.08
CA ILE A 241 -6.38 -8.11 14.48
C ILE A 241 -5.73 -6.84 15.04
N LEU A 242 -4.42 -6.64 14.81
CA LEU A 242 -3.75 -5.40 15.25
C LEU A 242 -4.36 -4.15 14.59
N ILE A 243 -4.72 -4.22 13.30
CA ILE A 243 -5.40 -3.12 12.60
C ILE A 243 -6.77 -2.85 13.23
N LYS A 244 -7.56 -3.89 13.52
CA LYS A 244 -8.85 -3.73 14.20
C LYS A 244 -8.69 -3.10 15.58
N GLN A 245 -7.74 -3.56 16.38
CA GLN A 245 -7.44 -2.97 17.69
C GLN A 245 -7.04 -1.49 17.58
N LYS A 246 -6.25 -1.13 16.56
CA LYS A 246 -5.89 0.27 16.28
C LYS A 246 -7.11 1.12 15.97
N ILE A 247 -8.03 0.61 15.15
CA ILE A 247 -9.30 1.27 14.80
C ILE A 247 -10.14 1.51 16.07
N ASP A 248 -10.24 0.51 16.95
CA ASP A 248 -11.04 0.60 18.17
C ASP A 248 -10.49 1.64 19.14
N VAL A 249 -9.18 1.62 19.37
CA VAL A 249 -8.50 2.63 20.19
C VAL A 249 -8.68 4.02 19.56
N PHE A 250 -8.46 4.15 18.25
CA PHE A 250 -8.59 5.42 17.54
C PHE A 250 -9.97 6.05 17.73
N ILE A 251 -11.03 5.25 17.59
CA ILE A 251 -12.41 5.78 17.62
C ILE A 251 -12.94 5.98 19.05
N LYS A 252 -12.54 5.13 20.01
CA LYS A 252 -12.92 5.24 21.43
C LYS A 252 -12.57 6.59 22.03
N GLU A 253 -11.45 7.18 21.60
CA GLU A 253 -11.00 8.50 22.07
C GLU A 253 -11.81 9.68 21.48
N LYS A 254 -12.65 9.46 20.47
CA LYS A 254 -13.36 10.52 19.73
C LYS A 254 -14.77 10.74 20.29
N LEU A 255 -14.85 11.36 21.47
CA LEU A 255 -16.10 11.59 22.21
C LEU A 255 -17.20 12.27 21.38
N THR A 256 -16.85 13.16 20.46
CA THR A 256 -17.82 13.90 19.62
C THR A 256 -18.50 13.02 18.56
N LEU A 257 -17.97 11.85 18.25
CA LEU A 257 -18.54 10.88 17.32
C LEU A 257 -19.31 9.76 18.01
N GLN A 258 -19.10 9.55 19.32
CA GLN A 258 -19.72 8.45 20.08
C GLN A 258 -21.25 8.41 20.01
N PRO A 259 -21.99 9.53 20.07
CA PRO A 259 -23.45 9.50 19.90
C PRO A 259 -23.88 8.95 18.54
N PHE A 260 -23.17 9.33 17.47
CA PHE A 260 -23.44 8.84 16.12
C PHE A 260 -23.10 7.36 16.01
N LEU A 261 -21.95 6.93 16.52
CA LEU A 261 -21.51 5.52 16.43
C LEU A 261 -22.46 4.59 17.19
N LYS A 262 -22.95 5.01 18.36
CA LYS A 262 -23.96 4.26 19.11
C LYS A 262 -25.29 4.17 18.36
N TRP A 263 -25.73 5.26 17.73
CA TRP A 263 -26.91 5.24 16.87
C TRP A 263 -26.69 4.31 15.67
N LEU A 264 -25.52 4.38 15.06
CA LEU A 264 -25.14 3.62 13.88
C LEU A 264 -25.15 2.12 14.17
N GLU A 265 -24.59 1.71 15.30
CA GLU A 265 -24.67 0.35 15.82
C GLU A 265 -26.13 -0.11 15.94
N GLN A 266 -26.96 0.60 16.71
CA GLN A 266 -28.37 0.26 16.93
C GLN A 266 -29.17 0.19 15.63
N LYS A 267 -28.98 1.16 14.74
CA LYS A 267 -29.67 1.22 13.45
C LYS A 267 -29.26 0.06 12.57
N SER A 268 -27.97 -0.28 12.50
CA SER A 268 -27.48 -1.41 11.71
C SER A 268 -28.08 -2.75 12.15
N PHE A 269 -28.29 -2.95 13.45
CA PHE A 269 -29.00 -4.13 13.95
C PHE A 269 -30.49 -4.13 13.61
N SER A 270 -31.15 -2.97 13.60
CA SER A 270 -32.58 -2.89 13.26
C SER A 270 -32.91 -3.23 11.81
N VAL A 271 -31.91 -3.13 10.91
CA VAL A 271 -32.06 -3.38 9.46
C VAL A 271 -31.34 -4.66 9.01
N ASN A 272 -30.84 -5.48 9.93
CA ASN A 272 -30.04 -6.68 9.64
C ASN A 272 -30.77 -7.75 8.82
N ASN A 273 -32.11 -7.73 8.82
CA ASN A 273 -32.94 -8.61 8.01
C ASN A 273 -33.02 -8.17 6.53
N VAL A 274 -32.58 -6.95 6.23
CA VAL A 274 -32.62 -6.35 4.89
C VAL A 274 -31.22 -6.18 4.32
N TYR A 275 -30.30 -5.64 5.12
CA TYR A 275 -28.92 -5.38 4.70
C TYR A 275 -27.93 -5.97 5.71
N ASN A 276 -26.75 -6.36 5.22
CA ASN A 276 -25.60 -6.69 6.05
C ASN A 276 -25.29 -5.50 6.98
N PRO A 277 -25.19 -5.70 8.31
CA PRO A 277 -24.92 -4.62 9.25
C PRO A 277 -23.64 -3.85 8.93
N ALA A 278 -22.55 -4.49 8.54
CA ALA A 278 -21.30 -3.82 8.18
C ALA A 278 -21.45 -2.98 6.91
N ALA A 279 -22.14 -3.49 5.89
CA ALA A 279 -22.44 -2.75 4.67
C ALA A 279 -23.27 -1.50 4.96
N PHE A 280 -24.30 -1.63 5.80
CA PHE A 280 -25.13 -0.51 6.21
C PHE A 280 -24.33 0.56 6.98
N ARG A 281 -23.43 0.12 7.87
CA ARG A 281 -22.56 1.05 8.61
C ARG A 281 -21.61 1.80 7.69
N ALA A 282 -20.99 1.10 6.75
CA ALA A 282 -20.16 1.70 5.70
C ALA A 282 -20.96 2.74 4.89
N PHE A 283 -22.15 2.37 4.41
CA PHE A 283 -23.04 3.23 3.63
C PHE A 283 -23.38 4.54 4.35
N CYS A 284 -23.71 4.48 5.64
CA CYS A 284 -24.03 5.69 6.40
C CYS A 284 -22.83 6.63 6.51
N ILE A 285 -21.62 6.07 6.70
CA ILE A 285 -20.38 6.84 6.78
C ILE A 285 -20.06 7.46 5.42
N GLU A 286 -20.15 6.68 4.34
CA GLU A 286 -19.95 7.12 2.96
C GLU A 286 -20.90 8.27 2.60
N CYS A 287 -22.17 8.19 3.01
CA CYS A 287 -23.15 9.27 2.84
C CYS A 287 -22.76 10.56 3.58
N ILE A 288 -22.28 10.47 4.83
CA ILE A 288 -21.88 11.66 5.62
C ILE A 288 -20.62 12.32 5.03
N LEU A 289 -19.71 11.49 4.52
CA LEU A 289 -18.46 11.93 3.90
C LEU A 289 -18.64 12.38 2.44
N GLU A 290 -19.81 12.11 1.84
CA GLU A 290 -20.14 12.44 0.45
C GLU A 290 -19.19 11.76 -0.55
N ILE A 291 -18.87 10.49 -0.29
CA ILE A 291 -17.99 9.66 -1.13
C ILE A 291 -18.78 8.52 -1.81
N GLU A 292 -18.17 7.88 -2.80
CA GLU A 292 -18.76 6.73 -3.48
C GLU A 292 -18.94 5.54 -2.54
N ALA A 293 -20.05 4.81 -2.72
CA ALA A 293 -20.47 3.71 -1.87
C ALA A 293 -19.71 2.40 -2.16
N GLU A 294 -18.39 2.46 -2.22
CA GLU A 294 -17.54 1.35 -2.70
C GLU A 294 -17.54 0.18 -1.72
N ILE A 295 -17.30 0.42 -0.43
CA ILE A 295 -17.18 -0.66 0.56
C ILE A 295 -18.56 -1.23 0.86
N SER A 296 -19.57 -0.38 1.02
CA SER A 296 -20.94 -0.84 1.29
C SER A 296 -21.50 -1.71 0.16
N CYS A 297 -21.27 -1.36 -1.11
CA CYS A 297 -21.72 -2.16 -2.24
C CYS A 297 -20.97 -3.49 -2.36
N ASN A 298 -19.67 -3.53 -2.04
CA ASN A 298 -18.90 -4.79 -2.03
C ASN A 298 -19.33 -5.73 -0.89
N LEU A 299 -19.75 -5.19 0.25
CA LEU A 299 -20.19 -5.98 1.41
C LEU A 299 -21.62 -6.54 1.26
N ASP A 300 -22.47 -5.95 0.42
CA ASP A 300 -23.86 -6.38 0.24
C ASP A 300 -24.44 -6.06 -1.15
N ASN A 301 -24.67 -7.12 -1.93
CA ASN A 301 -25.28 -7.04 -3.26
C ASN A 301 -26.70 -6.48 -3.26
N SER A 302 -27.48 -6.71 -2.19
CA SER A 302 -28.85 -6.20 -2.06
C SER A 302 -28.81 -4.68 -1.87
N LEU A 303 -27.90 -4.20 -1.02
CA LEU A 303 -27.66 -2.76 -0.84
C LEU A 303 -27.20 -2.11 -2.14
N SER A 304 -26.25 -2.74 -2.84
CA SER A 304 -25.76 -2.29 -4.16
C SER A 304 -26.90 -2.17 -5.19
N THR A 305 -27.75 -3.20 -5.27
CA THR A 305 -28.91 -3.22 -6.18
C THR A 305 -29.92 -2.12 -5.84
N ASP A 306 -30.25 -1.95 -4.56
CA ASP A 306 -31.18 -0.93 -4.10
C ASP A 306 -30.64 0.49 -4.31
N LEU A 307 -29.34 0.69 -4.17
CA LEU A 307 -28.68 1.97 -4.44
C LEU A 307 -28.76 2.31 -5.94
N ALA A 308 -28.44 1.35 -6.80
CA ALA A 308 -28.56 1.51 -8.25
C ALA A 308 -30.01 1.77 -8.70
N ALA A 309 -30.99 1.18 -7.99
CA ALA A 309 -32.41 1.37 -8.22
C ALA A 309 -32.99 2.66 -7.61
N ASN A 310 -32.19 3.47 -6.90
CA ASN A 310 -32.65 4.64 -6.14
C ASN A 310 -33.80 4.30 -5.19
N SER A 311 -33.66 3.23 -4.40
CA SER A 311 -34.72 2.75 -3.52
C SER A 311 -35.18 3.85 -2.55
N THR A 312 -36.49 3.93 -2.31
CA THR A 312 -37.07 4.90 -1.38
C THR A 312 -36.55 4.71 0.05
N GLN A 313 -36.20 3.47 0.41
CA GLN A 313 -35.66 3.14 1.73
C GLN A 313 -34.28 3.77 1.96
N LEU A 314 -33.32 3.55 1.06
CA LEU A 314 -31.99 4.15 1.18
C LEU A 314 -32.03 5.68 1.05
N ASN A 315 -32.88 6.21 0.17
CA ASN A 315 -33.10 7.66 0.05
C ASN A 315 -33.65 8.29 1.33
N ASN A 316 -34.57 7.61 2.04
CA ASN A 316 -35.07 8.06 3.33
C ASN A 316 -33.97 8.07 4.39
N ILE A 317 -33.11 7.04 4.42
CA ILE A 317 -31.96 6.97 5.34
C ILE A 317 -30.95 8.08 5.02
N ALA A 318 -30.59 8.27 3.75
CA ALA A 318 -29.70 9.36 3.35
C ALA A 318 -30.28 10.73 3.74
N SER A 319 -31.59 10.93 3.59
CA SER A 319 -32.29 12.15 4.04
C SER A 319 -32.31 12.30 5.57
N GLU A 320 -32.37 11.21 6.33
CA GLU A 320 -32.22 11.20 7.79
C GLU A 320 -30.80 11.63 8.19
N LEU A 321 -29.78 11.08 7.51
CA LEU A 321 -28.37 11.40 7.74
C LEU A 321 -28.02 12.85 7.39
N GLN A 322 -28.62 13.43 6.35
CA GLN A 322 -28.43 14.84 6.00
C GLN A 322 -28.89 15.80 7.11
N LYS A 323 -29.79 15.37 8.01
CA LYS A 323 -30.20 16.17 9.17
C LYS A 323 -29.12 16.19 10.26
N CYS A 324 -28.23 15.20 10.28
CA CYS A 324 -27.10 15.15 11.19
C CYS A 324 -26.04 16.17 10.75
N ARG A 325 -25.88 17.25 11.53
CA ARG A 325 -24.87 18.28 11.25
C ARG A 325 -23.52 17.84 11.81
N PHE A 326 -22.65 17.32 10.95
CA PHE A 326 -21.25 17.08 11.26
C PHE A 326 -20.43 18.34 10.97
N SER A 327 -19.59 18.76 11.92
CA SER A 327 -18.59 19.79 11.66
C SER A 327 -17.48 19.25 10.74
N ASP A 328 -16.73 20.15 10.10
CA ASP A 328 -15.56 19.75 9.28
C ASP A 328 -14.55 18.94 10.08
N SER A 329 -14.35 19.27 11.36
CA SER A 329 -13.47 18.51 12.25
C SER A 329 -14.00 17.10 12.52
N GLN A 330 -15.32 16.93 12.66
CA GLN A 330 -15.92 15.61 12.84
C GLN A 330 -15.84 14.79 11.53
N LYS A 331 -16.12 15.41 10.38
CA LYS A 331 -15.97 14.76 9.06
C LYS A 331 -14.53 14.31 8.83
N LEU A 332 -13.53 15.12 9.22
CA LEU A 332 -12.11 14.74 9.09
C LEU A 332 -11.76 13.51 9.93
N VAL A 333 -12.22 13.44 11.18
CA VAL A 333 -11.99 12.27 12.05
C VAL A 333 -12.74 11.05 11.52
N LEU A 334 -13.97 11.24 11.03
CA LEU A 334 -14.75 10.17 10.42
C LEU A 334 -14.11 9.66 9.14
N GLN A 335 -13.49 10.53 8.33
CA GLN A 335 -12.69 10.12 7.17
C GLN A 335 -11.51 9.26 7.59
N GLN A 336 -10.75 9.65 8.63
CA GLN A 336 -9.64 8.85 9.13
C GLN A 336 -10.10 7.48 9.63
N TYR A 337 -11.23 7.42 10.33
CA TYR A 337 -11.85 6.16 10.75
C TYR A 337 -12.23 5.29 9.55
N TYR A 338 -12.86 5.90 8.54
CA TYR A 338 -13.27 5.22 7.31
C TYR A 338 -12.06 4.64 6.57
N GLU A 339 -11.02 5.43 6.39
CA GLU A 339 -9.79 5.04 5.69
C GLU A 339 -9.02 3.92 6.41
N LEU A 340 -8.90 3.98 7.74
CA LEU A 340 -8.34 2.87 8.52
C LEU A 340 -9.18 1.59 8.39
N SER A 341 -10.50 1.73 8.43
CA SER A 341 -11.43 0.59 8.25
C SER A 341 -11.37 0.03 6.83
N ARG A 342 -11.10 0.88 5.82
CA ARG A 342 -10.86 0.46 4.45
C ARG A 342 -9.60 -0.39 4.34
N VAL A 343 -8.51 -0.04 5.02
CA VAL A 343 -7.30 -0.88 5.07
C VAL A 343 -7.61 -2.25 5.66
N LEU A 344 -8.42 -2.32 6.72
CA LEU A 344 -8.85 -3.60 7.29
C LEU A 344 -9.69 -4.41 6.30
N PHE A 345 -10.67 -3.77 5.65
CA PHE A 345 -11.52 -4.40 4.64
C PHE A 345 -10.71 -4.94 3.46
N GLU A 346 -9.94 -4.07 2.79
CA GLU A 346 -9.10 -4.47 1.65
C GLU A 346 -8.04 -5.49 2.06
N GLY A 347 -7.50 -5.39 3.29
CA GLY A 347 -6.59 -6.36 3.85
C GLY A 347 -7.21 -7.76 3.98
N MET A 348 -8.47 -7.86 4.41
CA MET A 348 -9.21 -9.13 4.45
C MET A 348 -9.48 -9.69 3.06
N GLU A 349 -9.93 -8.85 2.12
CA GLU A 349 -10.26 -9.27 0.76
C GLU A 349 -9.04 -9.73 -0.05
N ASN A 350 -7.86 -9.16 0.25
CA ASN A 350 -6.62 -9.50 -0.44
C ASN A 350 -5.74 -10.50 0.33
N ALA A 351 -6.09 -10.88 1.55
CA ALA A 351 -5.30 -11.79 2.37
C ALA A 351 -5.12 -13.15 1.67
N GLY A 352 -3.89 -13.66 1.63
CA GLY A 352 -3.62 -14.99 1.06
C GLY A 352 -4.23 -16.12 1.88
N ASN A 353 -4.34 -15.93 3.20
CA ASN A 353 -4.91 -16.88 4.14
C ASN A 353 -5.37 -16.13 5.41
N LEU A 354 -6.60 -16.39 5.82
CA LEU A 354 -7.26 -15.81 6.99
C LEU A 354 -8.13 -16.89 7.62
N THR A 355 -8.03 -17.08 8.93
CA THR A 355 -8.85 -18.10 9.63
C THR A 355 -10.33 -17.72 9.55
N ASP A 356 -11.21 -18.64 9.12
CA ASP A 356 -12.65 -18.39 8.91
C ASP A 356 -13.33 -17.69 10.10
N SER A 357 -13.04 -18.12 11.34
CA SER A 357 -13.63 -17.50 12.54
C SER A 357 -13.19 -16.05 12.72
N ILE A 358 -11.94 -15.75 12.42
CA ILE A 358 -11.38 -14.39 12.51
C ILE A 358 -11.94 -13.54 11.37
N GLN A 359 -12.05 -14.08 10.16
CA GLN A 359 -12.68 -13.39 9.05
C GLN A 359 -14.13 -13.00 9.36
N GLU A 360 -14.93 -13.93 9.87
CA GLU A 360 -16.31 -13.67 10.24
C GLU A 360 -16.42 -12.62 11.35
N GLU A 361 -15.58 -12.71 12.39
CA GLU A 361 -15.58 -11.72 13.48
C GLU A 361 -15.18 -10.33 12.99
N LEU A 362 -14.12 -10.22 12.17
CA LEU A 362 -13.67 -8.95 11.60
C LEU A 362 -14.72 -8.36 10.65
N LYS A 363 -15.36 -9.17 9.81
CA LYS A 363 -16.46 -8.73 8.93
C LYS A 363 -17.65 -8.21 9.75
N GLN A 364 -18.06 -8.92 10.79
CA GLN A 364 -19.17 -8.51 11.64
C GLN A 364 -18.89 -7.23 12.43
N THR A 365 -17.62 -7.00 12.80
CA THR A 365 -17.19 -5.84 13.59
C THR A 365 -16.65 -4.67 12.75
N LEU A 366 -16.64 -4.78 11.43
CA LEU A 366 -16.21 -3.71 10.52
C LEU A 366 -17.12 -2.48 10.68
N PHE A 367 -16.52 -1.29 10.83
CA PHE A 367 -17.24 -0.04 11.17
C PHE A 367 -18.05 -0.08 12.47
N LEU A 368 -17.80 -1.03 13.36
CA LEU A 368 -18.39 -1.08 14.70
C LEU A 368 -17.44 -0.43 15.71
N SER A 369 -17.97 0.34 16.65
CA SER A 369 -17.19 1.00 17.70
C SER A 369 -16.94 0.12 18.95
N ALA A 370 -17.48 -1.10 18.96
CA ALA A 370 -17.30 -2.04 20.06
C ALA A 370 -15.87 -2.63 20.06
N GLU A 371 -15.29 -2.79 21.24
CA GLU A 371 -13.96 -3.38 21.40
C GLU A 371 -13.93 -4.80 20.86
N PHE A 372 -13.06 -5.04 19.88
CA PHE A 372 -12.77 -6.37 19.39
C PHE A 372 -12.13 -7.18 20.52
N SER A 373 -12.87 -8.17 20.99
CA SER A 373 -12.49 -9.02 22.12
C SER A 373 -12.02 -10.37 21.61
N SER A 374 -11.13 -10.40 20.60
CA SER A 374 -10.49 -11.66 20.26
C SER A 374 -9.54 -12.02 21.40
N VAL A 375 -9.84 -13.12 22.08
CA VAL A 375 -8.90 -13.80 22.98
C VAL A 375 -7.71 -14.25 22.14
N LEU A 376 -6.71 -13.39 22.00
CA LEU A 376 -5.32 -13.81 21.78
C LEU A 376 -4.64 -13.89 23.17
N GLU A 377 -5.26 -14.60 24.10
CA GLU A 377 -4.48 -15.28 25.13
C GLU A 377 -4.16 -16.68 24.59
N VAL A 378 -2.89 -17.07 24.66
CA VAL A 378 -2.28 -18.34 24.22
C VAL A 378 -1.96 -18.36 22.71
N SER A 379 -0.72 -18.23 22.23
CA SER A 379 0.59 -18.62 22.77
C SER A 379 1.69 -17.86 22.02
N ALA A 380 2.59 -17.24 22.80
CA ALA A 380 3.93 -16.83 22.37
C ALA A 380 4.91 -18.00 22.51
#